data_AF-A0A7S0FJ27-F1
#
_entry.id   AF-A0A7S0FJ27-F1
#
_cell.length_a   1.000
_cell.length_b   1.000
_cell.length_c   1.000
_cell.angle_alpha   90.00
_cell.angle_beta   90.00
_cell.angle_gamma   90.00
#
_symmetry.space_group_name_H-M   'P 1'
#
loop_
_entity.id
_entity.type
_entity.pdbx_description
1 polymer ?
#
loop_
_entity_poly.entity_id
_entity_poly.type
_entity_poly.pdbx_seq_one_letter_code
_entity_poly.pdbx_strand_id
1 'polypeptide(L)'
;SGTVSFQVVDGDGNAVSFVNSNFCGFGTGLVPTGCGFTLQNRGFGFDLDPSHPNALEKKKRPYHTIIPGMLTHSDTGELYASISNMGGHMQPQGHALLTVALVAGNVDPQRAVDLPRFCIADGTKNGVVMLEEGFDDEVVKELSAMEHNYQSG
;
A
#
# COMPACT_ATOMS: atom_id res chain seq x y z
N SER A 1 -7.09 -7.73 -6.48
CA SER A 1 -7.09 -6.31 -6.07
C SER A 1 -7.45 -5.46 -7.29
N GLY A 2 -8.32 -4.45 -7.16
CA GLY A 2 -8.74 -3.55 -8.24
C GLY A 2 -8.17 -2.13 -8.10
N THR A 3 -7.06 -2.00 -7.38
CA THR A 3 -6.31 -0.74 -7.29
C THR A 3 -5.29 -0.72 -8.41
N VAL A 4 -5.17 0.40 -9.09
CA VAL A 4 -4.12 0.66 -10.08
C VAL A 4 -3.28 1.83 -9.59
N SER A 5 -1.98 1.75 -9.82
CA SER A 5 -1.09 2.87 -9.60
C SER A 5 -0.10 3.03 -10.74
N PHE A 6 0.32 4.27 -10.97
CA PHE A 6 1.32 4.60 -11.96
C PHE A 6 2.05 5.89 -11.58
N GLN A 7 3.23 6.05 -12.15
CA GLN A 7 4.11 7.18 -11.92
C GLN A 7 4.46 7.81 -13.26
N VAL A 8 4.49 9.14 -13.31
CA VAL A 8 4.93 9.91 -14.47
C VAL A 8 5.95 10.91 -14.00
N VAL A 9 7.08 10.99 -14.71
CA VAL A 9 8.10 12.02 -14.52
C VAL A 9 8.47 12.56 -15.90
N ASP A 10 8.54 13.88 -16.06
CA ASP A 10 8.92 14.52 -17.32
C ASP A 10 10.30 15.18 -17.26
N GLY A 11 10.76 15.69 -18.40
CA GLY A 11 12.07 16.34 -18.53
C GLY A 11 12.17 17.72 -17.87
N ASP A 12 11.04 18.32 -17.50
CA ASP A 12 10.98 19.61 -16.80
C ASP A 12 11.03 19.44 -15.27
N GLY A 13 11.10 18.19 -14.80
CA GLY A 13 11.16 17.84 -13.38
C GLY A 13 9.80 17.73 -12.71
N ASN A 14 8.69 17.72 -13.46
CA ASN A 14 7.38 17.44 -12.88
C ASN A 14 7.27 15.94 -12.59
N ALA A 15 6.61 15.60 -11.49
CA ALA A 15 6.30 14.23 -11.15
C ALA A 15 4.88 14.06 -10.62
N VAL A 16 4.30 12.91 -10.94
CA VAL A 16 2.98 12.48 -10.47
C VAL A 16 3.11 11.08 -9.89
N SER A 17 2.64 10.91 -8.66
CA SER A 17 2.30 9.61 -8.09
C SER A 17 0.77 9.50 -8.09
N PHE A 18 0.23 8.58 -8.87
CA PHE A 18 -1.21 8.43 -9.02
C PHE A 18 -1.66 7.03 -8.61
N VAL A 19 -2.73 6.98 -7.83
CA VAL A 19 -3.36 5.73 -7.40
C VAL A 19 -4.87 5.89 -7.48
N ASN A 20 -5.54 4.93 -8.12
CA ASN A 20 -6.99 4.89 -8.25
C ASN A 20 -7.53 3.49 -7.95
N SER A 21 -8.73 3.41 -7.36
CA SER A 21 -9.29 2.13 -6.94
C SER A 21 -10.78 2.22 -6.68
N ASN A 22 -11.51 1.20 -7.11
CA ASN A 22 -12.88 0.93 -6.70
C ASN A 22 -13.01 0.28 -5.31
N PHE A 23 -11.91 0.25 -4.54
CA PHE A 23 -11.71 -0.50 -3.30
C PHE A 23 -11.61 -2.01 -3.56
N CYS A 24 -12.69 -2.77 -3.39
CA CYS A 24 -12.63 -4.23 -3.58
C CYS A 24 -12.89 -4.60 -5.04
N GLY A 25 -11.85 -4.80 -5.85
CA GLY A 25 -11.99 -5.31 -7.22
C GLY A 25 -12.90 -4.41 -8.08
N PHE A 26 -14.02 -4.95 -8.56
CA PHE A 26 -15.05 -4.21 -9.31
C PHE A 26 -15.91 -3.26 -8.45
N GLY A 27 -15.59 -3.07 -7.17
CA GLY A 27 -16.34 -2.23 -6.25
C GLY A 27 -17.62 -2.92 -5.77
N THR A 28 -18.77 -2.29 -5.97
CA THR A 28 -20.08 -2.90 -5.63
C THR A 28 -20.54 -3.94 -6.65
N GLY A 29 -19.90 -4.01 -7.83
CA GLY A 29 -20.37 -4.78 -8.98
C GLY A 29 -21.55 -4.14 -9.73
N LEU A 30 -22.09 -3.03 -9.23
CA LEU A 30 -23.17 -2.30 -9.90
C LEU A 30 -22.60 -1.46 -11.06
N VAL A 31 -23.23 -1.59 -12.22
CA VAL A 31 -22.93 -0.80 -13.42
C VAL A 31 -24.16 0.06 -13.75
N PRO A 32 -24.05 1.40 -13.72
CA PRO A 32 -25.13 2.26 -14.18
C PRO A 32 -25.46 2.00 -15.65
N THR A 33 -26.76 1.89 -15.97
CA THR A 33 -27.24 1.57 -17.32
C THR A 33 -26.66 2.53 -18.37
N GLY A 34 -25.97 1.98 -19.36
CA GLY A 34 -25.38 2.75 -20.47
C GLY A 34 -24.05 3.44 -20.16
N CYS A 35 -23.48 3.31 -18.95
CA CYS A 35 -22.29 4.05 -18.56
C CYS A 35 -20.96 3.28 -18.70
N GLY A 36 -20.98 1.95 -18.69
CA GLY A 36 -19.78 1.13 -18.92
C GLY A 36 -18.71 1.15 -17.82
N PHE A 37 -19.02 1.65 -16.62
CA PHE A 37 -18.14 1.62 -15.45
C PHE A 37 -18.85 1.07 -14.21
N THR A 38 -18.10 0.49 -13.28
CA THR A 38 -18.63 0.02 -11.99
C THR A 38 -18.55 1.10 -10.92
N LEU A 39 -19.41 1.00 -9.90
CA LEU A 39 -19.39 1.90 -8.74
C LEU A 39 -18.48 1.37 -7.64
N GLN A 40 -17.66 2.24 -7.03
CA GLN A 40 -16.81 1.86 -5.89
C GLN A 40 -17.63 1.41 -4.66
N ASN A 41 -17.08 0.49 -3.86
CA ASN A 41 -17.63 0.11 -2.56
C ASN A 41 -16.86 0.74 -1.37
N ARG A 42 -16.25 1.90 -1.58
CA ARG A 42 -15.38 2.58 -0.62
C ARG A 42 -16.02 2.87 0.74
N GLY A 43 -17.35 2.98 0.79
CA GLY A 43 -18.10 3.14 2.04
C GLY A 43 -17.86 2.02 3.06
N PHE A 44 -17.38 0.85 2.62
CA PHE A 44 -16.95 -0.24 3.52
C PHE A 44 -15.80 0.16 4.46
N GLY A 45 -15.07 1.24 4.13
CA GLY A 45 -14.03 1.77 5.00
C GLY A 45 -14.53 2.52 6.23
N PHE A 46 -15.84 2.71 6.44
CA PHE A 46 -16.39 3.30 7.66
C PHE A 46 -16.48 2.30 8.80
N ASP A 47 -16.38 2.82 10.02
CA ASP A 47 -16.79 2.09 11.23
C ASP A 47 -18.29 2.35 11.50
N LEU A 48 -18.97 1.37 12.10
CA LEU A 48 -20.38 1.47 12.47
C LEU A 48 -20.58 1.80 13.95
N ASP A 49 -19.53 1.75 14.77
CA ASP A 49 -19.52 2.31 16.11
C ASP A 49 -19.58 3.84 16.04
N PRO A 50 -20.65 4.49 16.53
CA PRO A 50 -20.78 5.95 16.50
C PRO A 50 -19.71 6.70 17.31
N SER A 51 -19.01 6.02 18.22
CA SER A 51 -17.93 6.61 19.03
C SER A 51 -16.57 6.57 18.32
N HIS A 52 -16.42 5.76 17.27
CA HIS A 52 -15.17 5.63 16.54
C HIS A 52 -14.92 6.90 15.68
N PRO A 53 -13.68 7.43 15.59
CA PRO A 53 -13.40 8.65 14.80
C PRO A 53 -13.76 8.51 13.31
N ASN A 54 -13.76 7.28 12.80
CA ASN A 54 -14.15 6.94 11.45
C ASN A 54 -15.59 6.39 11.34
N ALA A 55 -16.48 6.77 12.27
CA ALA A 55 -17.90 6.44 12.20
C ALA A 55 -18.55 6.95 10.90
N LEU A 56 -19.55 6.23 10.39
CA LEU A 56 -20.36 6.62 9.23
C LEU A 56 -21.18 7.90 9.51
N GLU A 57 -20.96 8.93 8.69
CA GLU A 57 -21.70 10.20 8.77
C GLU A 57 -22.04 10.77 7.39
N LYS A 58 -23.11 11.57 7.33
CA LYS A 58 -23.56 12.22 6.10
C LYS A 58 -22.47 13.16 5.56
N LYS A 59 -22.10 13.00 4.28
CA LYS A 59 -21.06 13.77 3.57
C LYS A 59 -19.64 13.61 4.12
N LYS A 60 -19.40 12.69 5.08
CA LYS A 60 -18.05 12.32 5.51
C LYS A 60 -17.42 11.40 4.46
N ARG A 61 -16.09 11.41 4.37
CA ARG A 61 -15.32 10.44 3.56
C ARG A 61 -14.76 9.38 4.51
N PRO A 62 -14.82 8.09 4.15
CA PRO A 62 -14.26 7.04 5.00
C PRO A 62 -12.74 7.11 5.04
N TYR A 63 -12.14 6.45 6.03
CA TYR A 63 -10.73 6.09 6.00
C TYR A 63 -10.36 5.49 4.65
N HIS A 64 -9.24 5.95 4.08
CA HIS A 64 -8.83 5.61 2.74
C HIS A 64 -7.53 4.83 2.74
N THR A 65 -7.52 3.67 2.08
CA THR A 65 -6.32 2.85 1.94
C THR A 65 -5.39 3.33 0.83
N ILE A 66 -5.90 4.11 -0.12
CA ILE A 66 -5.08 4.65 -1.23
C ILE A 66 -4.12 5.71 -0.70
N ILE A 67 -2.82 5.51 -0.93
CA ILE A 67 -1.78 6.47 -0.59
C ILE A 67 -0.74 6.60 -1.72
N PRO A 68 -0.82 7.62 -2.60
CA PRO A 68 0.32 7.98 -3.44
C PRO A 68 1.42 8.63 -2.59
N GLY A 69 2.70 8.38 -2.91
CA GLY A 69 3.85 8.93 -2.20
C GLY A 69 4.86 9.63 -3.11
N MET A 70 5.55 10.61 -2.56
CA MET A 70 6.74 11.23 -3.15
C MET A 70 7.82 11.34 -2.07
N LEU A 71 9.05 11.01 -2.44
CA LEU A 71 10.24 11.17 -1.61
C LEU A 71 11.00 12.39 -2.09
N THR A 72 11.40 13.25 -1.16
CA THR A 72 12.20 14.45 -1.43
C THR A 72 13.39 14.49 -0.48
N HIS A 73 14.49 15.06 -0.95
CA HIS A 73 15.62 15.40 -0.09
C HIS A 73 15.21 16.51 0.87
N SER A 74 15.40 16.32 2.18
CA SER A 74 14.89 17.26 3.19
C SER A 74 15.65 18.57 3.24
N ASP A 75 16.90 18.58 2.79
CA ASP A 75 17.80 19.72 2.74
C ASP A 75 17.65 20.55 1.45
N THR A 76 17.48 19.90 0.30
CA THR A 76 17.34 20.59 -1.00
C THR A 76 15.89 20.74 -1.46
N GLY A 77 14.97 19.90 -0.97
CA GLY A 77 13.61 19.78 -1.47
C GLY A 77 13.50 19.09 -2.83
N GLU A 78 14.61 18.60 -3.39
CA GLU A 78 14.63 17.95 -4.71
C GLU A 78 13.88 16.62 -4.67
N LEU A 79 13.15 16.34 -5.75
CA LEU A 79 12.47 15.06 -5.94
C LEU A 79 13.49 13.93 -6.02
N TYR A 80 13.37 12.97 -5.11
CA TYR A 80 14.16 11.75 -5.12
C TYR A 80 13.43 10.62 -5.85
N ALA A 81 12.16 10.38 -5.51
CA ALA A 81 11.37 9.31 -6.13
C ALA A 81 9.86 9.56 -6.04
N SER A 82 9.12 9.13 -7.08
CA SER A 82 7.67 8.94 -7.02
C SER A 82 7.38 7.48 -6.69
N ILE A 83 6.64 7.23 -5.61
CA ILE A 83 6.39 5.87 -5.12
C ILE A 83 4.90 5.61 -4.92
N SER A 84 4.49 4.38 -5.16
CA SER A 84 3.21 3.85 -4.72
C SER A 84 3.28 2.33 -4.69
N ASN A 85 2.35 1.68 -4.02
CA ASN A 85 2.08 0.27 -4.28
C ASN A 85 0.58 -0.02 -4.28
N MET A 86 0.22 -1.21 -4.71
CA MET A 86 -1.16 -1.70 -4.70
C MET A 86 -1.32 -2.73 -3.58
N GLY A 87 -2.49 -2.78 -2.94
CA GLY A 87 -2.78 -3.87 -1.99
C GLY A 87 -3.54 -3.48 -0.71
N GLY A 88 -4.36 -2.43 -0.74
CA GLY A 88 -5.17 -2.08 0.44
C GLY A 88 -4.31 -1.73 1.64
N HIS A 89 -4.41 -2.48 2.73
CA HIS A 89 -3.64 -2.28 3.97
C HIS A 89 -2.15 -2.64 3.84
N MET A 90 -1.74 -3.31 2.76
CA MET A 90 -0.33 -3.48 2.43
C MET A 90 0.34 -2.16 2.02
N GLN A 91 -0.43 -1.16 1.57
CA GLN A 91 0.12 0.10 1.07
C GLN A 91 1.12 0.80 2.01
N PRO A 92 0.77 1.09 3.28
CA PRO A 92 1.73 1.72 4.20
C PRO A 92 2.96 0.84 4.48
N GLN A 93 2.78 -0.48 4.57
CA GLN A 93 3.88 -1.42 4.82
C GLN A 93 4.84 -1.46 3.62
N GLY A 94 4.32 -1.61 2.41
CA GLY A 94 5.12 -1.56 1.20
C GLY A 94 5.77 -0.20 0.94
N HIS A 95 5.14 0.91 1.33
CA HIS A 95 5.80 2.23 1.29
C HIS A 95 7.04 2.27 2.20
N ALA A 96 6.93 1.74 3.42
CA ALA A 96 8.06 1.66 4.33
C ALA A 96 9.17 0.77 3.75
N LEU A 97 8.84 -0.43 3.28
CA LEU A 97 9.81 -1.36 2.69
C LEU A 97 10.53 -0.76 1.47
N LEU A 98 9.78 -0.17 0.54
CA LEU A 98 10.34 0.45 -0.66
C LEU A 98 11.23 1.65 -0.31
N THR A 99 10.81 2.48 0.67
CA THR A 99 11.61 3.62 1.13
C THR A 99 12.91 3.16 1.77
N VAL A 100 12.86 2.13 2.63
CA VAL A 100 14.07 1.56 3.25
C VAL A 100 15.00 0.99 2.19
N ALA A 101 14.48 0.24 1.21
CA ALA A 101 15.29 -0.32 0.14
C ALA A 101 16.01 0.77 -0.67
N LEU A 102 15.29 1.79 -1.12
CA LEU A 102 15.86 2.89 -1.91
C LEU A 102 16.85 3.73 -1.10
N VAL A 103 16.45 4.19 0.09
CA VAL A 103 17.22 5.18 0.85
C VAL A 103 18.33 4.56 1.67
N ALA A 104 18.04 3.50 2.43
CA ALA A 104 19.01 2.86 3.33
C ALA A 104 19.75 1.71 2.64
N GLY A 105 19.05 0.93 1.81
CA GLY A 105 19.65 -0.14 1.03
C GLY A 105 20.47 0.35 -0.15
N ASN A 106 20.24 1.59 -0.60
CA ASN A 106 20.91 2.22 -1.75
C ASN A 106 20.90 1.31 -3.01
N VAL A 107 19.80 0.58 -3.21
CA VAL A 107 19.59 -0.24 -4.40
C VAL A 107 18.85 0.55 -5.46
N ASP A 108 19.02 0.16 -6.72
CA ASP A 108 18.30 0.78 -7.82
C ASP A 108 16.78 0.51 -7.75
N PRO A 109 15.94 1.30 -8.44
CA PRO A 109 14.50 1.17 -8.36
C PRO A 109 13.95 -0.20 -8.76
N GLN A 110 14.54 -0.87 -9.76
CA GLN A 110 14.06 -2.19 -10.19
C GLN A 110 14.36 -3.20 -9.08
N ARG A 111 15.59 -3.20 -8.57
CA ARG A 111 15.96 -4.08 -7.46
C ARG A 111 15.12 -3.84 -6.22
N ALA A 112 14.80 -2.59 -5.89
CA ALA A 112 13.97 -2.25 -4.74
C ALA A 112 12.56 -2.87 -4.81
N VAL A 113 11.97 -2.94 -6.01
CA VAL A 113 10.65 -3.55 -6.24
C VAL A 113 10.72 -5.07 -6.25
N ASP A 114 11.84 -5.65 -6.68
CA ASP A 114 12.08 -7.09 -6.77
C ASP A 114 12.51 -7.74 -5.43
N LEU A 115 12.79 -6.96 -4.39
CA LEU A 115 13.09 -7.50 -3.07
C LEU A 115 11.85 -8.22 -2.51
N PRO A 116 12.03 -9.40 -1.87
CA PRO A 116 10.92 -10.10 -1.24
C PRO A 116 10.33 -9.25 -0.12
N ARG A 117 9.00 -9.18 -0.05
CA ARG A 117 8.28 -8.37 0.94
C ARG A 117 7.58 -9.24 1.96
N PHE A 118 7.39 -8.64 3.13
CA PHE A 118 6.50 -9.20 4.14
C PHE A 118 5.33 -8.25 4.40
N CYS A 119 4.27 -8.79 4.98
CA CYS A 119 3.18 -7.97 5.51
C CYS A 119 2.59 -8.58 6.79
N ILE A 120 2.18 -7.73 7.73
CA ILE A 120 1.37 -8.13 8.88
C ILE A 120 -0.07 -8.15 8.41
N ALA A 121 -0.69 -9.34 8.37
CA ALA A 121 -1.93 -9.61 7.64
C ALA A 121 -3.14 -8.82 8.16
N ASP A 122 -3.31 -8.77 9.47
CA ASP A 122 -4.44 -8.10 10.15
C ASP A 122 -4.05 -6.72 10.71
N GLY A 123 -2.79 -6.32 10.57
CA GLY A 123 -2.25 -5.07 11.11
C GLY A 123 -2.28 -4.98 12.63
N THR A 124 -2.47 -6.09 13.35
CA THR A 124 -2.52 -6.10 14.81
C THR A 124 -1.16 -6.39 15.43
N LYS A 125 -1.03 -6.06 16.72
CA LYS A 125 0.13 -6.49 17.50
C LYS A 125 0.14 -8.01 17.57
N ASN A 126 1.26 -8.62 17.18
CA ASN A 126 1.44 -10.08 17.06
C ASN A 126 0.60 -10.73 15.95
N GLY A 127 0.15 -9.94 14.97
CA GLY A 127 -0.49 -10.45 13.77
C GLY A 127 0.42 -11.38 12.96
N VAL A 128 -0.20 -12.22 12.13
CA VAL A 128 0.54 -13.15 11.24
C VAL A 128 1.40 -12.35 10.25
N VAL A 129 2.69 -12.66 10.21
CA VAL A 129 3.64 -12.12 9.23
C VAL A 129 3.61 -13.00 7.99
N MET A 130 3.01 -12.50 6.92
CA MET A 130 3.01 -13.13 5.61
C MET A 130 4.34 -12.82 4.92
N LEU A 131 5.03 -13.84 4.42
CA LEU A 131 6.29 -13.70 3.70
C LEU A 131 6.10 -14.11 2.23
N GLU A 132 6.59 -13.29 1.29
CA GLU A 132 6.76 -13.72 -0.10
C GLU A 132 7.88 -14.79 -0.21
N GLU A 133 7.89 -15.56 -1.31
CA GLU A 133 9.05 -16.39 -1.64
C GLU A 133 10.32 -15.53 -1.80
N GLY A 134 11.48 -16.08 -1.44
CA GLY A 134 12.79 -15.45 -1.66
C GLY A 134 13.46 -14.85 -0.41
N PHE A 135 12.83 -14.94 0.76
CA PHE A 135 13.54 -14.75 2.03
C PHE A 135 14.54 -15.89 2.26
N ASP A 136 15.69 -15.57 2.85
CA ASP A 136 16.67 -16.57 3.28
C ASP A 136 16.08 -17.42 4.41
N ASP A 137 16.28 -18.73 4.36
CA ASP A 137 15.82 -19.69 5.36
C ASP A 137 16.32 -19.32 6.77
N GLU A 138 17.52 -18.75 6.88
CA GLU A 138 18.05 -18.30 8.17
C GLU A 138 17.22 -17.16 8.77
N VAL A 139 16.75 -16.20 7.95
CA VAL A 139 15.88 -15.11 8.40
C VAL A 139 14.55 -15.67 8.91
N VAL A 140 13.98 -16.65 8.20
CA VAL A 140 12.71 -17.30 8.61
C VAL A 140 12.88 -18.04 9.94
N LYS A 141 14.01 -18.72 10.13
CA LYS A 141 14.34 -19.39 11.40
C LYS A 141 14.49 -18.39 12.55
N GLU A 142 15.20 -17.28 12.33
CA GLU A 142 15.37 -16.24 13.35
C GLU A 142 14.04 -15.59 13.74
N LEU A 143 13.18 -15.28 12.78
CA LEU A 143 11.82 -14.78 13.05
C LEU A 143 11.03 -15.75 13.94
N SER A 144 11.11 -17.06 13.63
CA SER A 144 10.49 -18.10 14.45
C SER A 144 11.06 -18.15 15.87
N ALA A 145 12.39 -18.00 16.02
CA ALA A 145 13.07 -18.00 17.32
C ALA A 145 12.70 -16.78 18.18
N MET A 146 12.34 -15.67 17.53
CA MET A 146 11.82 -14.46 18.14
C MET A 146 10.30 -14.52 18.41
N GLU A 147 9.68 -15.70 18.25
CA GLU A 147 8.26 -15.96 18.50
C GLU A 147 7.31 -15.20 17.56
N HIS A 148 7.78 -14.78 16.38
CA HIS A 148 6.89 -14.24 15.35
C HIS A 148 6.05 -15.36 14.73
N ASN A 149 4.73 -15.16 14.70
CA ASN A 149 3.82 -16.02 13.95
C ASN A 149 3.91 -15.66 12.47
N TYR A 150 4.40 -16.56 11.61
CA TYR A 150 4.56 -16.30 10.18
C TYR A 150 3.89 -17.35 9.32
N GLN A 151 3.57 -16.95 8.09
CA GLN A 151 3.07 -17.81 7.03
C GLN A 151 3.83 -17.49 5.74
N SER A 152 4.52 -18.48 5.19
CA SER A 152 5.15 -18.35 3.86
C SER A 152 4.13 -18.61 2.77
N GLY A 153 4.13 -17.76 1.74
CA GLY A 153 3.36 -17.92 0.51
C GLY A 153 3.95 -18.95 -0.44
#